data_AF-A0A1V0UNQ1-F1
#
_entry.id   AF-A0A1V0UNQ1-F1
#
_cell.length_a   1.000
_cell.length_b   1.000
_cell.length_c   1.000
_cell.angle_alpha   90.00
_cell.angle_beta   90.00
_cell.angle_gamma   90.00
#
_symmetry.space_group_name_H-M   'P 1'
#
loop_
_entity.id
_entity.type
_entity.pdbx_description
1 polymer ?
#
loop_
_entity_poly.entity_id
_entity_poly.type
_entity_poly.pdbx_seq_one_letter_code
_entity_poly.pdbx_strand_id
1 'polypeptide(L)'
;MSIRYNPHLGYEDQIIPAYEKMVHSVARKYISFTNAGLDYDDLVSVGMIGLIQAFRNYDPDRFNGKVTSFSTYAMPTIKWTINKFLRDKRYPVRVPISIQNKMAFIRKQGWDQESAESIAEKTGWKLAEIREVQRHLAGWSVASLDQAWLNSNKPDEEATMLDVLPVMTDFTSAYVQDFLSALKPEERAVVELRMQDQAQREIAESLGKSQGCVSRILKKIGEKYNQFQAGNLKREAVKMSRGQGNQTALNTSIEWFVDEVVPTNPTIGLNSQGMHFNQRAVQQIGCNAGQCVQIGYDAEGPRLIIQVGDNGLELRAQKGDRNGTLRIINKRLPDWLRQKKVTRKRYALQADTASGFYYIELDRHA
;
A
#
# COMPACT_ATOMS: atom_id res chain seq x y z
N MET A 1 -51.00 -11.37 -0.64
CA MET A 1 -50.27 -11.71 -1.88
C MET A 1 -50.96 -11.00 -3.02
N SER A 2 -50.25 -10.18 -3.80
CA SER A 2 -50.80 -9.61 -5.03
C SER A 2 -50.99 -10.77 -6.02
N ILE A 3 -52.23 -11.18 -6.24
CA ILE A 3 -52.55 -12.20 -7.24
C ILE A 3 -52.18 -11.61 -8.61
N ARG A 4 -51.23 -12.24 -9.30
CA ARG A 4 -50.77 -11.80 -10.63
C ARG A 4 -51.54 -12.59 -11.70
N TYR A 5 -52.22 -11.87 -12.58
CA TYR A 5 -53.13 -12.40 -13.59
C TYR A 5 -52.80 -11.81 -14.97
N ASN A 6 -52.81 -12.63 -16.01
CA ASN A 6 -52.72 -12.21 -17.41
C ASN A 6 -54.08 -12.48 -18.10
N PRO A 7 -54.69 -11.48 -18.80
CA PRO A 7 -56.00 -11.63 -19.45
C PRO A 7 -56.13 -12.79 -20.45
N HIS A 8 -55.04 -13.20 -21.08
CA HIS A 8 -55.01 -14.23 -22.12
C HIS A 8 -54.54 -15.60 -21.60
N LEU A 9 -53.91 -15.67 -20.44
CA LEU A 9 -53.31 -16.90 -19.90
C LEU A 9 -53.89 -17.35 -18.56
N GLY A 10 -54.50 -16.45 -17.78
CA GLY A 10 -55.02 -16.77 -16.45
C GLY A 10 -54.07 -16.38 -15.31
N TYR A 11 -54.06 -17.17 -14.24
CA TYR A 11 -53.27 -16.91 -13.02
C TYR A 11 -51.80 -17.37 -13.14
N GLU A 12 -50.86 -16.54 -12.66
CA GLU A 12 -49.41 -16.81 -12.71
C GLU A 12 -49.06 -18.16 -12.07
N ASP A 13 -49.64 -18.48 -10.91
CA ASP A 13 -49.34 -19.70 -10.14
C ASP A 13 -49.77 -21.00 -10.82
N GLN A 14 -50.72 -20.93 -11.75
CA GLN A 14 -51.18 -22.10 -12.52
C GLN A 14 -50.34 -22.29 -13.79
N ILE A 15 -49.95 -21.18 -14.43
CA ILE A 15 -49.28 -21.20 -15.73
C ILE A 15 -47.78 -21.43 -15.58
N ILE A 16 -47.11 -20.75 -14.65
CA ILE A 16 -45.64 -20.82 -14.54
C ILE A 16 -45.12 -22.25 -14.31
N PRO A 17 -45.68 -23.07 -13.38
CA PRO A 17 -45.22 -24.44 -13.17
C PRO A 17 -45.38 -25.34 -14.40
N ALA A 18 -46.42 -25.13 -15.21
CA ALA A 18 -46.66 -25.92 -16.42
C ALA A 18 -45.55 -25.75 -17.48
N TYR A 19 -44.83 -24.62 -17.46
CA TYR A 19 -43.76 -24.30 -18.41
C TYR A 19 -42.35 -24.44 -17.83
N GLU A 20 -42.19 -24.89 -16.58
CA GLU A 20 -40.89 -25.07 -15.92
C GLU A 20 -39.97 -26.02 -16.72
N LYS A 21 -40.50 -27.14 -17.23
CA LYS A 21 -39.74 -28.09 -18.06
C LYS A 21 -39.16 -27.45 -19.33
N MET A 22 -39.84 -26.45 -19.89
CA MET A 22 -39.34 -25.70 -21.04
C MET A 22 -38.13 -24.87 -20.64
N VAL A 23 -38.17 -24.20 -19.47
CA VAL A 23 -37.03 -23.45 -18.94
C VAL A 23 -35.82 -24.37 -18.74
N HIS A 24 -36.01 -25.54 -18.14
CA HIS A 24 -34.95 -26.55 -18.01
C HIS A 24 -34.36 -26.96 -19.37
N SER A 25 -35.20 -27.17 -20.38
CA SER A 25 -34.78 -27.50 -21.75
C SER A 25 -33.93 -26.38 -22.36
N VAL A 26 -34.30 -25.12 -22.15
CA VAL A 26 -33.49 -23.97 -22.62
C VAL A 26 -32.17 -23.92 -21.87
N ALA A 27 -32.20 -23.95 -20.54
CA ALA A 27 -31.04 -23.83 -19.67
C ALA A 27 -29.97 -24.90 -19.95
N ARG A 28 -30.38 -26.14 -20.27
CA ARG A 28 -29.43 -27.23 -20.61
C ARG A 28 -28.53 -26.90 -21.79
N LYS A 29 -29.01 -26.12 -22.77
CA LYS A 29 -28.21 -25.69 -23.93
C LYS A 29 -27.10 -24.71 -23.56
N TYR A 30 -27.13 -24.18 -22.33
CA TYR A 30 -26.21 -23.16 -21.86
C TYR A 30 -25.20 -23.67 -20.82
N ILE A 31 -25.27 -24.95 -20.43
CA ILE A 31 -24.37 -25.55 -19.41
C ILE A 31 -22.89 -25.40 -19.79
N SER A 32 -22.52 -25.56 -21.06
CA SER A 32 -21.13 -25.42 -21.51
C SER A 32 -20.56 -23.99 -21.36
N PHE A 33 -21.40 -23.00 -21.05
CA PHE A 33 -20.99 -21.62 -20.86
C PHE A 33 -20.75 -21.26 -19.38
N THR A 34 -20.92 -22.20 -18.44
CA THR A 34 -20.90 -21.95 -16.99
C THR A 34 -19.53 -22.13 -16.32
N ASN A 35 -18.43 -22.16 -17.08
CA ASN A 35 -17.06 -22.48 -16.63
C ASN A 35 -16.40 -21.54 -15.58
N ALA A 36 -17.17 -20.82 -14.76
CA ALA A 36 -16.67 -19.83 -13.81
C ALA A 36 -17.48 -19.80 -12.49
N GLY A 37 -17.94 -20.97 -12.01
CA GLY A 37 -18.70 -21.06 -10.76
C GLY A 37 -20.16 -20.60 -10.92
N LEU A 38 -20.71 -20.70 -12.12
CA LEU A 38 -22.15 -20.61 -12.34
C LEU A 38 -22.71 -22.03 -12.39
N ASP A 39 -23.85 -22.25 -11.74
CA ASP A 39 -24.47 -23.55 -11.70
C ASP A 39 -25.64 -23.65 -12.66
N TYR A 40 -26.04 -24.89 -12.97
CA TYR A 40 -27.23 -25.14 -13.77
C TYR A 40 -28.47 -24.49 -13.16
N ASP A 41 -28.57 -24.52 -11.84
CA ASP A 41 -29.72 -23.96 -11.10
C ASP A 41 -29.78 -22.44 -11.19
N ASP A 42 -28.64 -21.75 -11.36
CA ASP A 42 -28.62 -20.32 -11.66
C ASP A 42 -29.25 -20.03 -13.02
N LEU A 43 -28.92 -20.84 -14.03
CA LEU A 43 -29.50 -20.71 -15.37
C LEU A 43 -31.00 -20.96 -15.37
N VAL A 44 -31.46 -21.95 -14.60
CA VAL A 44 -32.89 -22.25 -14.43
C VAL A 44 -33.57 -21.07 -13.74
N SER A 45 -33.03 -20.57 -12.63
CA SER A 45 -33.59 -19.44 -11.88
C SER A 45 -33.72 -18.18 -12.74
N VAL A 46 -32.67 -17.83 -13.48
CA VAL A 46 -32.70 -16.71 -14.43
C VAL A 46 -33.67 -16.96 -15.58
N GLY A 47 -33.75 -18.19 -16.08
CA GLY A 47 -34.72 -18.60 -17.08
C GLY A 47 -36.16 -18.46 -16.59
N MET A 48 -36.44 -18.78 -15.33
CA MET A 48 -37.74 -18.61 -14.69
C MET A 48 -38.13 -17.13 -14.59
N ILE A 49 -37.17 -16.24 -14.28
CA ILE A 49 -37.40 -14.79 -14.35
C ILE A 49 -37.82 -14.37 -15.77
N GLY A 50 -37.15 -14.92 -16.80
CA GLY A 50 -37.53 -14.70 -18.20
C GLY A 50 -38.93 -15.21 -18.54
N LEU A 51 -39.32 -16.38 -18.03
CA LEU A 51 -40.66 -16.95 -18.20
C LEU A 51 -41.74 -16.08 -17.54
N ILE A 52 -41.50 -15.62 -16.31
CA ILE A 52 -42.40 -14.71 -15.59
C ILE A 52 -42.55 -13.38 -16.33
N GLN A 53 -41.45 -12.83 -16.85
CA GLN A 53 -41.49 -11.61 -17.66
C GLN A 53 -42.26 -11.82 -18.97
N ALA A 54 -42.11 -12.99 -19.61
CA ALA A 54 -42.89 -13.33 -20.78
C ALA A 54 -44.37 -13.47 -20.44
N PHE A 55 -44.72 -14.12 -19.33
CA PHE A 55 -46.10 -14.26 -18.87
C PHE A 55 -46.77 -12.90 -18.68
N ARG A 56 -46.09 -11.94 -18.04
CA ARG A 56 -46.67 -10.61 -17.79
C ARG A 56 -46.90 -9.77 -19.04
N ASN A 57 -46.05 -9.96 -20.06
CA ASN A 57 -46.08 -9.15 -21.28
C ASN A 57 -46.75 -9.85 -22.47
N TYR A 58 -47.23 -11.08 -22.28
CA TYR A 58 -47.88 -11.82 -23.34
C TYR A 58 -49.23 -11.20 -23.68
N ASP A 59 -49.36 -10.80 -24.93
CA ASP A 59 -50.55 -10.21 -25.53
C ASP A 59 -50.59 -10.69 -27.00
N PRO A 60 -51.39 -11.72 -27.32
CA PRO A 60 -51.46 -12.30 -28.67
C PRO A 60 -52.05 -11.33 -29.70
N ASP A 61 -52.88 -10.38 -29.27
CA ASP A 61 -53.57 -9.44 -30.16
C ASP A 61 -52.58 -8.46 -30.80
N ARG A 62 -51.49 -8.13 -30.10
CA ARG A 62 -50.38 -7.30 -30.64
C ARG A 62 -49.65 -7.90 -31.83
N PHE A 63 -49.79 -9.20 -32.08
CA PHE A 63 -49.03 -9.90 -33.12
C PHE A 63 -49.83 -10.13 -34.41
N ASN A 64 -51.02 -9.54 -34.56
CA ASN A 64 -51.89 -9.71 -35.74
C ASN A 64 -52.05 -11.19 -36.14
N GLY A 65 -52.19 -12.08 -35.15
CA GLY A 65 -52.33 -13.53 -35.37
C GLY A 65 -51.05 -14.31 -35.70
N LYS A 66 -49.86 -13.68 -35.75
CA LYS A 66 -48.59 -14.35 -36.09
C LYS A 66 -48.00 -15.18 -34.96
N VAL A 67 -48.32 -14.89 -33.70
CA VAL A 67 -47.81 -15.61 -32.53
C VAL A 67 -49.00 -16.13 -31.72
N THR A 68 -49.34 -17.40 -31.91
CA THR A 68 -50.55 -17.99 -31.33
C THR A 68 -50.30 -18.68 -29.99
N SER A 69 -49.13 -19.28 -29.77
CA SER A 69 -48.83 -19.98 -28.50
C SER A 69 -47.91 -19.17 -27.57
N PHE A 70 -48.21 -19.24 -26.27
CA PHE A 70 -47.35 -18.67 -25.23
C PHE A 70 -45.93 -19.23 -25.26
N SER A 71 -45.76 -20.53 -25.54
CA SER A 71 -44.44 -21.17 -25.65
C SER A 71 -43.56 -20.51 -26.73
N THR A 72 -44.14 -20.20 -27.89
CA THR A 72 -43.44 -19.53 -29.00
C THR A 72 -42.98 -18.14 -28.60
N TYR A 73 -43.78 -17.41 -27.81
CA TYR A 73 -43.44 -16.09 -27.29
C TYR A 73 -42.42 -16.12 -26.15
N ALA A 74 -42.56 -17.06 -25.20
CA ALA A 74 -41.73 -17.13 -24.00
C ALA A 74 -40.31 -17.63 -24.29
N MET A 75 -40.14 -18.53 -25.26
CA MET A 75 -38.84 -19.13 -25.57
C MET A 75 -37.74 -18.09 -25.92
N PRO A 76 -37.97 -17.10 -26.81
CA PRO A 76 -37.01 -16.01 -27.04
C PRO A 76 -36.68 -15.20 -25.78
N THR A 77 -37.67 -14.90 -24.94
CA THR A 77 -37.48 -14.14 -23.71
C THR A 77 -36.62 -14.90 -22.71
N ILE A 78 -36.92 -16.17 -22.45
CA ILE A 78 -36.12 -17.05 -21.57
C ILE A 78 -34.68 -17.12 -22.08
N LYS A 79 -34.50 -17.36 -23.38
CA LYS A 79 -33.19 -17.40 -24.03
C LYS A 79 -32.44 -16.08 -23.84
N TRP A 80 -33.10 -14.94 -24.04
CA TRP A 80 -32.50 -13.63 -23.90
C TRP A 80 -32.06 -13.37 -22.46
N THR A 81 -32.89 -13.70 -21.45
CA THR A 81 -32.56 -13.48 -20.04
C THR A 81 -31.35 -14.31 -19.62
N ILE A 82 -31.29 -15.57 -20.03
CA ILE A 82 -30.12 -16.44 -19.77
C ILE A 82 -28.86 -15.89 -20.45
N ASN A 83 -28.93 -15.50 -21.72
CA ASN A 83 -27.77 -14.93 -22.43
C ASN A 83 -27.31 -13.60 -21.81
N LYS A 84 -28.25 -12.76 -21.38
CA LYS A 84 -27.94 -11.51 -20.68
C LYS A 84 -27.19 -11.80 -19.38
N PHE A 85 -27.67 -12.73 -18.58
CA PHE A 85 -27.01 -13.14 -17.34
C PHE A 85 -25.59 -13.67 -17.60
N LEU A 86 -25.43 -14.60 -18.55
CA LEU A 86 -24.11 -15.11 -18.91
C LEU A 86 -23.18 -14.00 -19.39
N ARG A 87 -23.66 -13.06 -20.20
CA ARG A 87 -22.84 -11.93 -20.66
C ARG A 87 -22.33 -11.05 -19.52
N ASP A 88 -23.12 -10.92 -18.45
CA ASP A 88 -22.80 -10.07 -17.32
C ASP A 88 -21.99 -10.79 -16.23
N LYS A 89 -22.16 -12.11 -16.08
CA LYS A 89 -21.67 -12.91 -14.93
C LYS A 89 -20.78 -14.10 -15.27
N ARG A 90 -20.61 -14.45 -16.55
CA ARG A 90 -19.78 -15.60 -16.95
C ARG A 90 -18.31 -15.48 -16.59
N TYR A 91 -17.80 -14.26 -16.44
CA TYR A 91 -16.39 -14.03 -16.16
C TYR A 91 -16.22 -13.53 -14.72
N PRO A 92 -15.26 -14.07 -13.94
CA PRO A 92 -15.01 -13.61 -12.57
C PRO A 92 -14.68 -12.12 -12.51
N VAL A 93 -13.95 -11.62 -13.50
CA VAL A 93 -13.74 -10.20 -13.74
C VAL A 93 -14.63 -9.78 -14.92
N ARG A 94 -15.38 -8.68 -14.78
CA ARG A 94 -16.32 -8.24 -15.81
C ARG A 94 -15.57 -7.81 -17.08
N VAL A 95 -15.89 -8.46 -18.21
CA VAL A 95 -15.37 -8.09 -19.53
C VAL A 95 -16.39 -7.22 -20.29
N PRO A 96 -16.00 -6.08 -20.88
CA PRO A 96 -16.89 -5.26 -21.72
C PRO A 96 -17.53 -6.03 -22.89
N ILE A 97 -18.78 -5.69 -23.23
CA ILE A 97 -19.54 -6.37 -24.29
C ILE A 97 -18.89 -6.29 -25.68
N SER A 98 -18.25 -5.16 -25.99
CA SER A 98 -17.52 -4.97 -27.25
C SER A 98 -16.43 -6.03 -27.42
N ILE A 99 -15.65 -6.26 -26.36
CA ILE A 99 -14.58 -7.25 -26.32
C ILE A 99 -15.15 -8.67 -26.41
N GLN A 100 -16.22 -8.95 -25.67
CA GLN A 100 -16.90 -10.27 -25.73
C GLN A 100 -17.39 -10.62 -27.14
N ASN A 101 -18.01 -9.67 -27.85
CA ASN A 101 -18.48 -9.88 -29.21
C ASN A 101 -17.30 -10.16 -30.18
N LYS A 102 -16.20 -9.42 -30.02
CA LYS A 102 -14.97 -9.65 -30.81
C LYS A 102 -14.34 -11.01 -30.52
N MET A 103 -14.28 -11.43 -29.24
CA MET A 103 -13.84 -12.77 -28.86
C MET A 103 -14.69 -13.86 -29.51
N ALA A 104 -16.02 -13.73 -29.45
CA ALA A 104 -16.94 -14.69 -30.07
C ALA A 104 -16.78 -14.74 -31.60
N PHE A 105 -16.53 -13.59 -32.23
CA PHE A 105 -16.26 -13.51 -33.66
C PHE A 105 -14.95 -14.23 -34.03
N ILE A 106 -13.84 -13.94 -33.34
CA ILE A 106 -12.53 -14.58 -33.57
C ILE A 106 -12.62 -16.10 -33.41
N ARG A 107 -13.24 -16.58 -32.33
CA ARG A 107 -13.47 -18.02 -32.09
C ARG A 107 -14.30 -18.68 -33.18
N LYS A 108 -15.34 -17.99 -33.66
CA LYS A 108 -16.18 -18.51 -34.76
C LYS A 108 -15.39 -18.68 -36.06
N GLN A 109 -14.39 -17.82 -36.29
CA GLN A 109 -13.51 -17.91 -37.46
C GLN A 109 -12.29 -18.83 -37.26
N GLY A 110 -12.07 -19.34 -36.04
CA GLY A 110 -10.89 -20.15 -35.72
C GLY A 110 -9.59 -19.35 -35.71
N TRP A 111 -9.65 -18.03 -35.48
CA TRP A 111 -8.49 -17.14 -35.49
C TRP A 111 -7.82 -16.98 -34.11
N ASP A 112 -7.97 -17.97 -33.23
CA ASP A 112 -7.47 -17.88 -31.85
C ASP A 112 -5.93 -17.80 -31.77
N GLN A 113 -5.22 -18.31 -32.77
CA GLN A 113 -3.75 -18.33 -32.87
C GLN A 113 -3.18 -17.37 -33.94
N GLU A 114 -4.06 -16.62 -34.63
CA GLU A 114 -3.65 -15.67 -35.67
C GLU A 114 -3.02 -14.42 -35.06
N SER A 115 -2.12 -13.77 -35.80
CA SER A 115 -1.47 -12.54 -35.34
C SER A 115 -2.47 -11.38 -35.23
N ALA A 116 -2.22 -10.45 -34.33
CA ALA A 116 -3.08 -9.27 -34.16
C ALA A 116 -3.18 -8.46 -35.46
N GLU A 117 -2.09 -8.43 -36.22
CA GLU A 117 -1.93 -7.74 -37.49
C GLU A 117 -2.78 -8.39 -38.59
N SER A 118 -2.77 -9.73 -38.70
CA SER A 118 -3.62 -10.51 -39.63
C SER A 118 -5.11 -10.27 -39.36
N ILE A 119 -5.50 -10.30 -38.08
CA ILE A 119 -6.90 -10.02 -37.68
C ILE A 119 -7.28 -8.57 -37.98
N ALA A 120 -6.38 -7.60 -37.80
CA ALA A 120 -6.62 -6.20 -38.10
C ALA A 120 -6.87 -5.99 -39.60
N GLU A 121 -6.08 -6.63 -40.46
CA GLU A 121 -6.25 -6.56 -41.91
C GLU A 121 -7.59 -7.16 -42.36
N LYS A 122 -7.98 -8.31 -41.80
CA LYS A 122 -9.24 -9.00 -42.14
C LYS A 122 -10.50 -8.27 -41.63
N THR A 123 -10.41 -7.56 -40.51
CA THR A 123 -11.58 -6.97 -39.82
C THR A 123 -11.68 -5.45 -39.89
N GLY A 124 -10.57 -4.76 -40.17
CA GLY A 124 -10.45 -3.30 -40.06
C GLY A 124 -10.47 -2.77 -38.62
N TRP A 125 -10.36 -3.62 -37.60
CA TRP A 125 -10.32 -3.17 -36.19
C TRP A 125 -8.96 -2.58 -35.81
N LYS A 126 -8.95 -1.73 -34.80
CA LYS A 126 -7.70 -1.14 -34.29
C LYS A 126 -6.83 -2.21 -33.64
N LEU A 127 -5.54 -2.19 -33.94
CA LEU A 127 -4.55 -3.15 -33.42
C LEU A 127 -4.55 -3.23 -31.88
N ALA A 128 -4.68 -2.09 -31.20
CA ALA A 128 -4.75 -2.04 -29.73
C ALA A 128 -5.95 -2.82 -29.16
N GLU A 129 -7.12 -2.72 -29.82
CA GLU A 129 -8.32 -3.44 -29.39
C GLU A 129 -8.19 -4.94 -29.62
N ILE A 130 -7.54 -5.35 -30.71
CA ILE A 130 -7.30 -6.78 -31.01
C ILE A 130 -6.33 -7.37 -29.98
N ARG A 131 -5.26 -6.66 -29.63
CA ARG A 131 -4.32 -7.10 -28.59
C ARG A 131 -4.99 -7.24 -27.24
N GLU A 132 -5.93 -6.35 -26.91
CA GLU A 132 -6.77 -6.51 -25.71
C GLU A 132 -7.64 -7.76 -25.79
N VAL A 133 -8.35 -7.98 -26.90
CA VAL A 133 -9.16 -9.18 -27.12
C VAL A 133 -8.33 -10.46 -27.03
N GLN A 134 -7.13 -10.49 -27.62
CA GLN A 134 -6.21 -11.63 -27.55
C GLN A 134 -5.73 -11.91 -26.12
N ARG A 135 -5.46 -10.88 -25.31
CA ARG A 135 -5.16 -11.07 -23.87
C ARG A 135 -6.29 -11.78 -23.13
N HIS A 136 -7.54 -11.50 -23.49
CA HIS A 136 -8.69 -12.22 -22.92
C HIS A 136 -8.88 -13.62 -23.51
N LEU A 137 -8.53 -13.84 -24.78
CA LEU A 137 -8.60 -15.16 -25.44
C LEU A 137 -7.54 -16.14 -24.94
N ALA A 138 -6.32 -15.65 -24.68
CA ALA A 138 -5.20 -16.40 -24.10
C ALA A 138 -5.54 -16.97 -22.70
N GLY A 139 -6.63 -16.50 -22.11
CA GLY A 139 -7.20 -17.01 -20.88
C GLY A 139 -6.85 -16.13 -19.69
N TRP A 140 -7.87 -15.81 -18.91
CA TRP A 140 -7.70 -15.49 -17.51
C TRP A 140 -7.82 -16.80 -16.73
N SER A 141 -6.70 -17.39 -16.32
CA SER A 141 -6.73 -18.34 -15.22
C SER A 141 -6.78 -17.53 -13.93
N VAL A 142 -7.98 -17.30 -13.42
CA VAL A 142 -8.15 -16.91 -12.03
C VAL A 142 -7.96 -18.18 -11.23
N ALA A 143 -6.86 -18.25 -10.49
CA ALA A 143 -6.59 -19.36 -9.59
C ALA A 143 -6.99 -18.97 -8.16
N SER A 144 -7.47 -19.95 -7.39
CA SER A 144 -7.83 -19.69 -5.99
C SER A 144 -6.57 -19.42 -5.19
N LEU A 145 -6.56 -18.37 -4.37
CA LEU A 145 -5.46 -18.11 -3.45
C LEU A 145 -5.37 -19.19 -2.37
N ASP A 146 -6.49 -19.85 -2.05
CA ASP A 146 -6.57 -20.98 -1.13
C ASP A 146 -6.16 -22.32 -1.78
N GLN A 147 -5.81 -22.31 -3.07
CA GLN A 147 -5.34 -23.52 -3.75
C GLN A 147 -4.05 -24.01 -3.09
N ALA A 148 -4.02 -25.30 -2.72
CA ALA A 148 -2.83 -25.93 -2.16
C ALA A 148 -1.66 -25.79 -3.13
N TRP A 149 -0.56 -25.25 -2.62
CA TRP A 149 0.68 -25.11 -3.35
C TRP A 149 1.57 -26.33 -3.09
N LEU A 150 1.67 -27.21 -4.08
CA LEU A 150 2.56 -28.37 -4.01
C LEU A 150 4.01 -27.90 -4.15
N ASN A 151 4.70 -27.69 -3.02
CA ASN A 151 6.13 -27.41 -3.00
C ASN A 151 6.91 -28.73 -3.06
N SER A 152 7.63 -28.96 -4.16
CA SER A 152 8.47 -30.15 -4.35
C SER A 152 9.62 -30.29 -3.34
N ASN A 153 9.97 -29.24 -2.61
CA ASN A 153 11.07 -29.25 -1.64
C ASN A 153 10.64 -29.48 -0.18
N LYS A 154 9.34 -29.44 0.14
CA LYS A 154 8.79 -29.72 1.48
C LYS A 154 7.35 -30.24 1.39
N PRO A 155 7.13 -31.55 1.30
CA PRO A 155 5.80 -32.14 1.12
C PRO A 155 4.90 -32.06 2.37
N ASP A 156 5.45 -31.81 3.56
CA ASP A 156 4.69 -31.78 4.84
C ASP A 156 4.17 -30.38 5.24
N GLU A 157 4.47 -29.33 4.47
CA GLU A 157 3.89 -27.99 4.71
C GLU A 157 2.68 -27.80 3.78
N GLU A 158 1.47 -27.82 4.35
CA GLU A 158 0.23 -27.37 3.68
C GLU A 158 0.30 -25.85 3.47
N ALA A 159 1.01 -25.43 2.42
CA ALA A 159 1.05 -24.04 1.99
C ALA A 159 -0.06 -23.79 0.98
N THR A 160 -0.70 -22.63 1.07
CA THR A 160 -1.62 -22.15 0.03
C THR A 160 -0.88 -21.25 -0.96
N MET A 161 -1.48 -20.99 -2.12
CA MET A 161 -0.92 -20.04 -3.08
C MET A 161 -0.80 -18.63 -2.48
N LEU A 162 -1.67 -18.26 -1.54
CA LEU A 162 -1.60 -17.01 -0.79
C LEU A 162 -0.30 -16.88 0.01
N ASP A 163 0.16 -17.96 0.65
CA ASP A 163 1.34 -17.96 1.52
C ASP A 163 2.65 -17.77 0.74
N VAL A 164 2.64 -18.16 -0.54
CA VAL A 164 3.79 -18.05 -1.45
C VAL A 164 3.84 -16.71 -2.16
N LEU A 165 2.72 -15.98 -2.23
CA LEU A 165 2.72 -14.67 -2.85
C LEU A 165 3.66 -13.74 -2.07
N PRO A 166 4.62 -13.09 -2.74
CA PRO A 166 5.49 -12.15 -2.06
C PRO A 166 4.62 -11.04 -1.49
N VAL A 167 4.64 -10.90 -0.16
CA VAL A 167 4.20 -9.67 0.49
C VAL A 167 5.09 -8.59 -0.10
N MET A 168 4.55 -7.76 -1.00
CA MET A 168 5.26 -6.57 -1.43
C MET A 168 5.52 -5.76 -0.17
N THR A 169 6.77 -5.79 0.31
CA THR A 169 7.16 -4.94 1.41
C THR A 169 6.88 -3.51 0.96
N ASP A 170 5.94 -2.84 1.62
CA ASP A 170 5.54 -1.51 1.23
C ASP A 170 6.68 -0.52 1.56
N PHE A 171 7.60 -0.36 0.62
CA PHE A 171 8.68 0.61 0.71
C PHE A 171 8.19 2.04 0.45
N THR A 172 6.89 2.27 0.23
CA THR A 172 6.32 3.62 0.04
C THR A 172 6.71 4.52 1.21
N SER A 173 6.67 4.01 2.45
CA SER A 173 7.10 4.78 3.63
C SER A 173 8.56 5.24 3.55
N ALA A 174 9.48 4.35 3.18
CA ALA A 174 10.90 4.65 3.03
C ALA A 174 11.17 5.61 1.87
N TYR A 175 10.48 5.43 0.74
CA TYR A 175 10.60 6.28 -0.45
C TYR A 175 10.08 7.69 -0.19
N VAL A 176 8.92 7.80 0.49
CA VAL A 176 8.34 9.08 0.92
C VAL A 176 9.27 9.78 1.91
N GLN A 177 9.80 9.05 2.91
CA GLN A 177 10.74 9.65 3.87
C GLN A 177 12.03 10.14 3.21
N ASP A 178 12.58 9.41 2.23
CA ASP A 178 13.79 9.84 1.53
C ASP A 178 13.53 11.11 0.69
N PHE A 179 12.39 11.18 -0.01
CA PHE A 179 11.98 12.40 -0.71
C PHE A 179 11.76 13.58 0.24
N LEU A 180 11.04 13.39 1.34
CA LEU A 180 10.81 14.42 2.36
C LEU A 180 12.13 14.91 2.98
N SER A 181 13.15 14.04 3.07
CA SER A 181 14.48 14.41 3.56
C SER A 181 15.27 15.33 2.60
N ALA A 182 14.91 15.33 1.31
CA ALA A 182 15.52 16.19 0.30
C ALA A 182 14.84 17.57 0.19
N LEU A 183 13.68 17.76 0.83
CA LEU A 183 12.96 19.04 0.87
C LEU A 183 13.53 19.97 1.96
N LYS A 184 13.35 21.28 1.76
CA LYS A 184 13.68 22.28 2.79
C LYS A 184 12.68 22.16 3.95
N PRO A 185 13.05 22.57 5.19
CA PRO A 185 12.15 22.51 6.34
C PRO A 185 10.78 23.15 6.09
N GLU A 186 10.75 24.31 5.41
CA GLU A 186 9.50 24.99 5.02
C GLU A 186 8.67 24.20 4.00
N GLU A 187 9.32 23.58 3.02
CA GLU A 187 8.66 22.79 1.97
C GLU A 187 8.08 21.50 2.56
N ARG A 188 8.84 20.87 3.45
CA ARG A 188 8.43 19.67 4.19
C ARG A 188 7.20 19.94 5.04
N ALA A 189 7.19 21.02 5.82
CA ALA A 189 6.03 21.40 6.63
C ALA A 189 4.77 21.62 5.77
N VAL A 190 4.90 22.29 4.62
CA VAL A 190 3.78 22.49 3.68
C VAL A 190 3.23 21.15 3.15
N VAL A 191 4.09 20.19 2.84
CA VAL A 191 3.67 18.86 2.35
C VAL A 191 3.06 18.02 3.44
N GLU A 192 3.64 17.98 4.63
CA GLU A 192 3.11 17.22 5.76
C GLU A 192 1.70 17.71 6.14
N LEU A 193 1.48 19.02 6.20
CA LEU A 193 0.15 19.59 6.43
C LEU A 193 -0.80 19.30 5.28
N ARG A 194 -0.31 19.29 4.03
CA ARG A 194 -1.13 18.93 2.87
C ARG A 194 -1.49 17.44 2.84
N MET A 195 -0.62 16.56 3.35
CA MET A 195 -0.86 15.12 3.51
C MET A 195 -1.89 14.83 4.62
N GLN A 196 -2.09 15.77 5.54
CA GLN A 196 -3.17 15.76 6.53
C GLN A 196 -4.46 16.40 5.99
N ASP A 197 -4.62 16.44 4.66
CA ASP A 197 -5.77 16.99 3.93
C ASP A 197 -6.10 18.47 4.16
N GLN A 198 -5.21 19.24 4.81
CA GLN A 198 -5.45 20.67 5.01
C GLN A 198 -5.52 21.45 3.69
N ALA A 199 -6.40 22.45 3.65
CA ALA A 199 -6.54 23.34 2.51
C ALA A 199 -5.35 24.32 2.45
N GLN A 200 -5.01 24.81 1.25
CA GLN A 200 -3.90 25.75 1.08
C GLN A 200 -4.04 27.05 1.88
N ARG A 201 -5.27 27.45 2.21
CA ARG A 201 -5.56 28.61 3.07
C ARG A 201 -5.22 28.32 4.53
N GLU A 202 -5.61 27.16 5.04
CA GLU A 202 -5.32 26.70 6.40
C GLU A 202 -3.82 26.49 6.62
N ILE A 203 -3.13 25.93 5.61
CA ILE A 203 -1.67 25.79 5.63
C ILE A 203 -0.99 27.17 5.65
N ALA A 204 -1.53 28.13 4.90
CA ALA A 204 -1.04 29.51 4.86
C ALA A 204 -1.18 30.20 6.22
N GLU A 205 -2.35 30.06 6.86
CA GLU A 205 -2.61 30.57 8.21
C GLU A 205 -1.68 29.92 9.25
N SER A 206 -1.53 28.60 9.20
CA SER A 206 -0.68 27.83 10.13
C SER A 206 0.81 28.16 10.01
N LEU A 207 1.28 28.56 8.81
CA LEU A 207 2.68 28.91 8.54
C LEU A 207 2.95 30.43 8.48
N GLY A 208 1.93 31.27 8.73
CA GLY A 208 2.04 32.73 8.62
C GLY A 208 2.41 33.23 7.22
N LYS A 209 2.04 32.49 6.16
CA LYS A 209 2.32 32.81 4.75
C LYS A 209 1.02 33.12 4.00
N SER A 210 1.12 33.72 2.82
CA SER A 210 -0.06 33.89 1.95
C SER A 210 -0.41 32.59 1.21
N GLN A 211 -1.68 32.36 0.90
CA GLN A 211 -2.12 31.19 0.13
C GLN A 211 -1.41 31.07 -1.24
N GLY A 212 -1.15 32.21 -1.90
CA GLY A 212 -0.37 32.23 -3.15
C GLY A 212 1.09 31.80 -2.96
N CYS A 213 1.69 32.06 -1.79
CA CYS A 213 3.02 31.55 -1.45
C CYS A 213 3.00 30.02 -1.32
N VAL A 214 2.03 29.47 -0.55
CA VAL A 214 1.86 28.02 -0.37
C VAL A 214 1.61 27.30 -1.69
N SER A 215 0.78 27.87 -2.58
CA SER A 215 0.53 27.32 -3.92
C SER A 215 1.82 27.20 -4.75
N ARG A 216 2.66 28.25 -4.76
CA ARG A 216 3.96 28.22 -5.45
C ARG A 216 4.92 27.21 -4.84
N ILE A 217 4.90 27.05 -3.51
CA ILE A 217 5.72 26.04 -2.80
C ILE A 217 5.30 24.63 -3.22
N LEU A 218 4.00 24.31 -3.19
CA LEU A 218 3.49 22.99 -3.62
C LEU A 218 3.84 22.69 -5.09
N LYS A 219 3.75 23.69 -5.97
CA LYS A 219 4.16 23.54 -7.37
C LYS A 219 5.65 23.20 -7.50
N LYS A 220 6.51 23.94 -6.79
CA LYS A 220 7.97 23.67 -6.75
C LYS A 220 8.28 22.27 -6.20
N ILE A 221 7.53 21.82 -5.20
CA ILE A 221 7.70 20.47 -4.64
C ILE A 221 7.33 19.41 -5.67
N GLY A 222 6.25 19.60 -6.44
CA GLY A 222 5.92 18.70 -7.55
C GLY A 222 7.03 18.62 -8.61
N GLU A 223 7.65 19.75 -8.94
CA GLU A 223 8.81 19.80 -9.84
C GLU A 223 10.04 19.07 -9.26
N LYS A 224 10.32 19.24 -7.96
CA LYS A 224 11.37 18.50 -7.25
C LYS A 224 11.11 17.01 -7.17
N TYR A 225 9.84 16.60 -7.01
CA TYR A 225 9.46 15.19 -7.02
C TYR A 225 9.74 14.53 -8.37
N ASN A 226 9.41 15.23 -9.47
CA ASN A 226 9.75 14.74 -10.82
C ASN A 226 11.28 14.60 -11.01
N GLN A 227 12.07 15.52 -10.45
CA GLN A 227 13.54 15.43 -10.47
C GLN A 227 14.08 14.32 -9.57
N PHE A 228 13.43 14.05 -8.42
CA PHE A 228 13.77 12.95 -7.52
C PHE A 228 13.50 11.59 -8.16
N GLN A 229 12.34 11.45 -8.83
CA GLN A 229 12.00 10.26 -9.63
C GLN A 229 13.00 10.02 -10.77
N ALA A 230 13.53 11.08 -11.37
CA ALA A 230 14.58 11.00 -12.39
C ALA A 230 16.00 10.77 -11.82
N GLY A 231 16.17 10.66 -10.49
CA GLY A 231 17.46 10.42 -9.83
C GLY A 231 18.40 11.64 -9.76
N ASN A 232 17.91 12.83 -10.08
CA ASN A 232 18.74 14.04 -10.28
C ASN A 232 18.74 15.01 -9.10
N LEU A 233 17.91 14.77 -8.06
CA LEU A 233 17.81 15.65 -6.90
C LEU A 233 18.92 15.33 -5.88
N LYS A 234 19.98 16.16 -5.83
CA LYS A 234 21.01 16.08 -4.79
C LYS A 234 20.53 16.76 -3.51
N ARG A 235 20.80 16.17 -2.33
CA ARG A 235 20.52 16.80 -1.01
C ARG A 235 21.17 18.18 -0.95
N GLU A 236 20.37 19.24 -0.92
CA GLU A 236 20.89 20.60 -0.77
C GLU A 236 21.40 20.79 0.66
N ALA A 237 22.71 21.03 0.82
CA ALA A 237 23.29 21.47 2.07
C ALA A 237 22.81 22.90 2.39
N VAL A 238 22.11 23.07 3.51
CA VAL A 238 21.60 24.35 3.98
C VAL A 238 22.76 25.33 4.19
N LYS A 239 22.80 26.43 3.43
CA LYS A 239 23.72 27.57 3.63
C LYS A 239 22.99 28.65 4.45
N MET A 240 23.50 28.99 5.62
CA MET A 240 23.01 30.10 6.47
C MET A 240 23.95 31.32 6.35
N SER A 241 23.41 32.51 6.13
CA SER A 241 24.15 33.80 6.05
C SER A 241 24.24 34.50 7.43
N ARG A 242 25.27 35.34 7.59
CA ARG A 242 25.68 36.02 8.84
C ARG A 242 25.00 37.38 9.05
N GLY A 243 24.70 37.74 10.31
CA GLY A 243 24.40 39.12 10.75
C GLY A 243 24.49 39.30 12.29
N GLN A 244 25.23 40.33 12.73
CA GLN A 244 25.53 40.81 14.11
C GLN A 244 24.28 41.44 14.77
N GLY A 245 24.07 41.64 16.09
CA GLY A 245 24.83 41.54 17.34
C GLY A 245 24.36 42.65 18.31
N ASN A 246 23.81 42.33 19.50
CA ASN A 246 24.04 42.95 20.83
C ASN A 246 22.93 42.70 21.87
N GLN A 247 23.36 42.42 23.11
CA GLN A 247 22.58 42.21 24.33
C GLN A 247 22.35 43.54 25.08
N THR A 248 21.22 43.74 25.78
CA THR A 248 21.15 43.86 27.27
C THR A 248 19.69 43.96 27.81
N ALA A 249 19.42 43.12 28.83
CA ALA A 249 18.57 43.28 30.02
C ALA A 249 17.08 43.71 29.99
N LEU A 250 16.24 42.75 30.41
CA LEU A 250 15.18 42.81 31.44
C LEU A 250 13.94 43.72 31.23
N ASN A 251 12.83 43.08 30.85
CA ASN A 251 11.52 43.35 31.46
C ASN A 251 10.58 42.14 31.34
N THR A 252 9.96 41.79 32.47
CA THR A 252 9.08 40.65 32.72
C THR A 252 7.69 40.92 32.13
N SER A 253 7.32 40.24 31.03
CA SER A 253 5.95 40.01 30.45
C SER A 253 5.94 39.85 28.91
N ILE A 254 7.05 39.45 28.28
CA ILE A 254 7.18 39.20 26.83
C ILE A 254 7.93 37.88 26.64
N GLU A 255 7.47 37.01 25.73
CA GLU A 255 8.23 35.84 25.30
C GLU A 255 9.26 36.30 24.25
N TRP A 256 10.54 36.28 24.61
CA TRP A 256 11.66 36.63 23.72
C TRP A 256 12.27 35.36 23.14
N PHE A 257 12.46 35.32 21.82
CA PHE A 257 13.27 34.30 21.17
C PHE A 257 14.74 34.48 21.55
N VAL A 258 15.30 33.50 22.24
CA VAL A 258 16.73 33.41 22.58
C VAL A 258 17.35 32.37 21.64
N ASP A 259 18.20 32.81 20.70
CA ASP A 259 19.09 31.91 19.94
C ASP A 259 20.31 31.55 20.82
N GLU A 260 20.03 30.97 21.98
CA GLU A 260 21.04 30.15 22.61
C GLU A 260 21.10 28.90 21.76
N VAL A 261 22.23 28.75 21.05
CA VAL A 261 22.68 27.45 20.59
C VAL A 261 22.62 26.54 21.80
N VAL A 262 21.53 25.78 21.97
CA VAL A 262 21.48 24.74 22.98
C VAL A 262 22.62 23.82 22.60
N PRO A 263 23.70 23.78 23.39
CA PRO A 263 24.80 22.92 23.06
C PRO A 263 24.27 21.50 22.94
N THR A 264 24.72 20.75 21.93
CA THR A 264 24.39 19.32 21.86
C THR A 264 24.77 18.69 23.19
N ASN A 265 23.75 18.22 23.92
CA ASN A 265 23.96 17.62 25.22
C ASN A 265 25.00 16.49 25.10
N PRO A 266 25.84 16.29 26.13
CA PRO A 266 26.76 15.16 26.17
C PRO A 266 25.94 13.87 26.04
N THR A 267 26.20 13.08 25.00
CA THR A 267 25.38 11.91 24.68
C THR A 267 26.23 10.71 24.28
N ILE A 268 25.68 9.54 24.57
CA ILE A 268 26.26 8.24 24.23
C ILE A 268 25.25 7.45 23.39
N GLY A 269 25.66 7.03 22.20
CA GLY A 269 24.86 6.21 21.29
C GLY A 269 25.22 4.73 21.38
N LEU A 270 24.22 3.87 21.50
CA LEU A 270 24.38 2.42 21.43
C LEU A 270 23.82 1.88 20.11
N ASN A 271 24.64 1.16 19.33
CA ASN A 271 24.23 0.52 18.08
C ASN A 271 24.77 -0.91 17.95
N SER A 272 24.54 -1.54 16.79
CA SER A 272 24.99 -2.91 16.51
C SER A 272 26.50 -3.07 16.48
N GLN A 273 27.27 -1.99 16.31
CA GLN A 273 28.73 -2.02 16.23
C GLN A 273 29.42 -1.67 17.57
N GLY A 274 28.70 -1.08 18.52
CA GLY A 274 29.22 -0.73 19.83
C GLY A 274 28.67 0.58 20.37
N MET A 275 29.51 1.28 21.13
CA MET A 275 29.16 2.50 21.87
C MET A 275 29.90 3.71 21.28
N HIS A 276 29.19 4.82 21.09
CA HIS A 276 29.69 6.04 20.43
C HIS A 276 29.50 7.24 21.34
N PHE A 277 30.55 8.04 21.51
CA PHE A 277 30.60 9.23 22.34
C PHE A 277 30.67 10.47 21.45
N ASN A 278 29.74 11.41 21.63
CA ASN A 278 29.85 12.70 20.96
C ASN A 278 30.98 13.54 21.56
N GLN A 279 31.43 14.57 20.84
CA GLN A 279 32.55 15.42 21.25
C GLN A 279 32.42 15.98 22.68
N ARG A 280 31.19 16.37 23.07
CA ARG A 280 30.88 16.91 24.40
C ARG A 280 30.97 15.85 25.50
N ALA A 281 30.50 14.63 25.24
CA ALA A 281 30.67 13.50 26.16
C ALA A 281 32.15 13.14 26.33
N VAL A 282 32.94 13.20 25.26
CA VAL A 282 34.40 13.00 25.32
C VAL A 282 35.07 14.07 26.18
N GLN A 283 34.70 15.35 25.98
CA GLN A 283 35.20 16.47 26.79
C GLN A 283 34.78 16.38 28.26
N GLN A 284 33.53 15.97 28.53
CA GLN A 284 33.02 15.85 29.89
C GLN A 284 33.64 14.67 30.64
N ILE A 285 33.81 13.52 29.99
CA ILE A 285 34.49 12.36 30.57
C ILE A 285 36.00 12.61 30.69
N GLY A 286 36.56 13.48 29.84
CA GLY A 286 37.99 13.79 29.80
C GLY A 286 38.83 12.68 29.17
N CYS A 287 38.25 11.89 28.25
CA CYS A 287 38.93 10.74 27.64
C CYS A 287 39.51 11.06 26.25
N ASN A 288 40.56 10.33 25.87
CA ASN A 288 41.25 10.47 24.59
C ASN A 288 41.27 9.15 23.81
N ALA A 289 41.49 9.23 22.49
CA ALA A 289 41.71 8.04 21.67
C ALA A 289 42.93 7.26 22.18
N GLY A 290 42.80 5.94 22.30
CA GLY A 290 43.81 5.04 22.84
C GLY A 290 43.69 4.76 24.35
N GLN A 291 42.84 5.48 25.08
CA GLN A 291 42.54 5.17 26.48
C GLN A 291 41.48 4.07 26.61
N CYS A 292 41.48 3.37 27.74
CA CYS A 292 40.52 2.32 28.04
C CYS A 292 39.37 2.84 28.91
N VAL A 293 38.17 2.32 28.65
CA VAL A 293 36.97 2.61 29.43
C VAL A 293 36.33 1.31 29.92
N GLN A 294 35.90 1.30 31.17
CA GLN A 294 35.14 0.24 31.80
C GLN A 294 33.66 0.59 31.77
N ILE A 295 32.83 -0.42 31.50
CA ILE A 295 31.37 -0.28 31.45
C ILE A 295 30.79 -1.24 32.48
N GLY A 296 30.17 -0.68 33.52
CA GLY A 296 29.41 -1.40 34.54
C GLY A 296 27.91 -1.30 34.29
N TYR A 297 27.16 -2.32 34.68
CA TYR A 297 25.69 -2.27 34.70
C TYR A 297 25.24 -2.32 36.16
N ASP A 298 24.57 -1.27 36.61
CA ASP A 298 23.93 -1.20 37.92
C ASP A 298 22.47 -1.68 37.77
N ALA A 299 22.10 -2.66 38.57
CA ALA A 299 20.80 -3.30 38.52
C ALA A 299 19.74 -2.60 39.40
N GLU A 300 20.16 -1.81 40.39
CA GLU A 300 19.24 -1.17 41.36
C GLU A 300 18.66 0.14 40.82
N GLY A 301 19.51 1.00 40.26
CA GLY A 301 19.08 2.05 39.34
C GLY A 301 19.49 1.59 37.96
N PRO A 302 18.59 1.26 37.02
CA PRO A 302 18.97 0.67 35.74
C PRO A 302 19.82 1.66 34.93
N ARG A 303 21.14 1.66 35.14
CA ARG A 303 22.09 2.61 34.58
C ARG A 303 23.35 1.90 34.14
N LEU A 304 23.95 2.38 33.07
CA LEU A 304 25.30 1.97 32.68
C LEU A 304 26.28 2.99 33.22
N ILE A 305 27.22 2.51 34.02
CA ILE A 305 28.30 3.30 34.62
C ILE A 305 29.51 3.22 33.71
N ILE A 306 30.18 4.35 33.51
CA ILE A 306 31.28 4.53 32.58
C ILE A 306 32.44 5.15 33.35
N GLN A 307 33.55 4.43 33.36
CA GLN A 307 34.75 4.83 34.07
C GLN A 307 35.97 4.74 33.16
N VAL A 308 36.80 5.78 33.13
CA VAL A 308 38.10 5.75 32.45
C VAL A 308 39.10 5.05 33.38
N GLY A 309 39.88 4.13 32.83
CA GLY A 309 40.91 3.42 33.60
C GLY A 309 41.93 2.76 32.70
N ASP A 310 42.99 2.20 33.28
CA ASP A 310 44.11 1.65 32.51
C ASP A 310 43.78 0.34 31.80
N ASN A 311 42.72 -0.36 32.25
CA ASN A 311 42.26 -1.63 31.69
C ASN A 311 40.78 -1.54 31.28
N GLY A 312 40.42 -2.05 30.09
CA GLY A 312 39.03 -2.05 29.63
C GLY A 312 38.88 -2.06 28.12
N LEU A 313 37.83 -1.39 27.64
CA LEU A 313 37.50 -1.27 26.22
C LEU A 313 38.21 -0.04 25.64
N GLU A 314 39.08 -0.27 24.65
CA GLU A 314 39.86 0.78 23.99
C GLU A 314 38.95 1.75 23.19
N LEU A 315 39.12 3.05 23.43
CA LEU A 315 38.48 4.12 22.67
C LEU A 315 39.23 4.39 21.37
N ARG A 316 38.51 4.37 20.24
CA ARG A 316 39.06 4.66 18.92
C ARG A 316 38.41 5.89 18.32
N ALA A 317 39.20 6.72 17.66
CA ALA A 317 38.69 7.80 16.85
C ALA A 317 37.85 7.25 15.68
N GLN A 318 36.78 7.94 15.31
CA GLN A 318 35.98 7.58 14.15
C GLN A 318 36.76 7.92 12.86
N LYS A 319 36.92 6.94 11.94
CA LYS A 319 37.61 7.16 10.65
C LYS A 319 36.86 8.24 9.85
N GLY A 320 37.55 9.33 9.52
CA GLY A 320 37.03 10.45 8.73
C GLY A 320 36.42 11.59 9.55
N ASP A 321 36.47 11.55 10.87
CA ASP A 321 35.87 12.59 11.71
C ASP A 321 36.90 13.67 12.14
N ARG A 322 36.57 14.94 11.86
CA ARG A 322 37.32 16.13 12.34
C ARG A 322 36.78 16.65 13.68
N ASN A 323 35.70 16.06 14.21
CA ASN A 323 34.94 16.60 15.35
C ASN A 323 35.25 15.93 16.70
N GLY A 324 36.31 15.12 16.82
CA GLY A 324 36.75 14.60 18.13
C GLY A 324 35.78 13.62 18.81
N THR A 325 35.00 12.86 18.04
CA THR A 325 34.16 11.78 18.56
C THR A 325 34.96 10.49 18.79
N LEU A 326 34.57 9.72 19.80
CA LEU A 326 35.21 8.45 20.14
C LEU A 326 34.20 7.30 20.08
N ARG A 327 34.69 6.10 19.77
CA ARG A 327 33.86 4.89 19.74
C ARG A 327 34.58 3.69 20.34
N ILE A 328 33.79 2.75 20.84
CA ILE A 328 34.25 1.43 21.26
C ILE A 328 33.83 0.43 20.18
N ILE A 329 34.81 -0.30 19.64
CA ILE A 329 34.56 -1.39 18.69
C ILE A 329 34.88 -2.70 19.41
N ASN A 330 33.86 -3.41 19.88
CA ASN A 330 34.02 -4.72 20.51
C ASN A 330 32.86 -5.63 20.12
N LYS A 331 33.16 -6.84 19.60
CA LYS A 331 32.14 -7.79 19.15
C LYS A 331 31.29 -8.35 20.29
N ARG A 332 31.79 -8.40 21.52
CA ARG A 332 31.10 -8.95 22.71
C ARG A 332 30.23 -7.92 23.43
N LEU A 333 30.51 -6.62 23.28
CA LEU A 333 29.77 -5.55 23.97
C LEU A 333 28.29 -5.48 23.55
N PRO A 334 27.92 -5.51 22.25
CA PRO A 334 26.51 -5.52 21.84
C PRO A 334 25.74 -6.74 22.36
N ASP A 335 26.41 -7.89 22.48
CA ASP A 335 25.81 -9.13 22.96
C ASP A 335 25.55 -9.06 24.48
N TRP A 336 26.52 -8.53 25.23
CA TRP A 336 26.39 -8.28 26.66
C TRP A 336 25.27 -7.26 26.98
N LEU A 337 25.17 -6.18 26.20
CA LEU A 337 24.08 -5.20 26.33
C LEU A 337 22.70 -5.80 26.04
N ARG A 338 22.60 -6.74 25.08
CA ARG A 338 21.35 -7.47 24.81
C ARG A 338 20.93 -8.36 25.98
N GLN A 339 21.87 -9.05 26.62
CA GLN A 339 21.58 -9.87 27.81
C GLN A 339 21.03 -9.03 28.98
N LYS A 340 21.43 -7.76 29.07
CA LYS A 340 20.94 -6.79 30.06
C LYS A 340 19.70 -6.01 29.62
N LYS A 341 19.06 -6.42 28.51
CA LYS A 341 17.85 -5.79 27.93
C LYS A 341 18.01 -4.28 27.64
N VAL A 342 19.22 -3.81 27.35
CA VAL A 342 19.48 -2.40 27.05
C VAL A 342 18.97 -2.03 25.65
N THR A 343 18.15 -0.98 25.54
CA THR A 343 17.63 -0.53 24.24
C THR A 343 18.71 0.21 23.44
N ARG A 344 18.73 -0.01 22.12
CA ARG A 344 19.71 0.61 21.21
C ARG A 344 19.21 1.98 20.78
N LYS A 345 19.60 3.01 21.53
CA LYS A 345 19.26 4.41 21.26
C LYS A 345 20.38 5.33 21.72
N ARG A 346 20.16 6.64 21.62
CA ARG A 346 21.05 7.66 22.16
C ARG A 346 20.57 8.06 23.55
N TYR A 347 21.49 8.04 24.51
CA TYR A 347 21.25 8.39 25.90
C TYR A 347 21.95 9.70 26.25
N ALA A 348 21.37 10.47 27.16
CA ALA A 348 22.03 11.62 27.77
C ALA A 348 23.04 11.15 28.82
N LEU A 349 24.25 11.70 28.76
CA LEU A 349 25.29 11.44 29.76
C LEU A 349 25.00 12.26 31.01
N GLN A 350 24.96 11.59 32.15
CA GLN A 350 24.85 12.21 33.46
C GLN A 350 26.15 11.97 34.25
N ALA A 351 26.43 12.84 35.20
CA ALA A 351 27.57 12.71 36.10
C ALA A 351 27.04 12.67 37.54
N ASP A 352 27.45 11.68 38.31
CA ASP A 352 27.16 11.64 39.74
C ASP A 352 28.21 12.45 40.48
N THR A 353 27.83 13.64 40.97
CA THR A 353 28.73 14.55 41.69
C THR A 353 29.21 14.02 43.03
N ALA A 354 28.57 12.98 43.60
CA ALA A 354 29.01 12.35 44.84
C ALA A 354 30.04 11.22 44.61
N SER A 355 29.89 10.46 43.53
CA SER A 355 30.68 9.25 43.26
C SER A 355 31.78 9.45 42.22
N GLY A 356 31.75 10.55 41.45
CA GLY A 356 32.74 10.84 40.40
C GLY A 356 32.61 9.98 39.13
N PHE A 357 31.55 9.17 39.03
CA PHE A 357 31.30 8.32 37.87
C PHE A 357 30.32 8.96 36.87
N TYR A 358 30.53 8.68 35.59
CA TYR A 358 29.61 9.06 34.53
C TYR A 358 28.65 7.90 34.26
N TYR A 359 27.38 8.19 34.04
CA TYR A 359 26.40 7.14 33.76
C TYR A 359 25.35 7.56 32.73
N ILE A 360 24.70 6.57 32.15
CA ILE A 360 23.49 6.75 31.34
C ILE A 360 22.34 6.00 31.99
N GLU A 361 21.22 6.69 32.20
CA GLU A 361 19.99 6.08 32.70
C GLU A 361 19.32 5.28 31.58
N LEU A 362 18.99 4.04 31.89
CA LEU A 362 18.26 3.15 31.01
C LEU A 362 16.77 3.23 31.32
N ASP A 363 15.95 2.99 30.31
CA ASP A 363 14.50 2.93 30.52
C ASP A 363 14.20 1.78 31.50
N ARG A 364 13.43 2.07 32.55
CA ARG A 364 12.83 1.02 33.39
C ARG A 364 11.88 0.24 32.50
N HIS A 365 12.23 -1.00 32.18
CA HIS A 365 11.26 -1.94 31.63
C HIS A 365 10.21 -2.20 32.71
N ALA A 366 8.96 -1.84 32.42
CA ALA A 366 7.80 -2.21 33.24
C ALA A 366 7.57 -3.73 33.19
#